data_AF-A0AAV3RN52-F1
#
_entry.id   AF-A0AAV3RN52-F1
#
_cell.length_a   1.000
_cell.length_b   1.000
_cell.length_c   1.000
_cell.angle_alpha   90.00
_cell.angle_beta   90.00
_cell.angle_gamma   90.00
#
_symmetry.space_group_name_H-M   'P 1'
#
loop_
_entity.id
_entity.type
_entity.pdbx_description
1 polymer ?
#
loop_
_entity_poly.entity_id
_entity_poly.type
_entity_poly.pdbx_seq_one_letter_code
_entity_poly.pdbx_strand_id
1 'polypeptide(L)'
;MTCLSEETSWFSHSQMRSNQGGLQNQEEDNLGLKKVVDPLEKVFPVYAVGISEPDPNLVESVVNSGCNGTDPIWDSMREEAKVEAEREPILSSYLYASILAHKCLEQALGFVLANRLQNATLLATQLVDIFSDVIMHDRDVQRAIRLDIQAFMDRDPACLSYCSALLYLKGYHSLQAHRVAHSLWKQGRKILASALQSRVSEVFCVDIHPAARIGEGILLDHATGVVIGETAVVGDRVSLMQGVTLGGTGKETGDRHPKVGQGALIGASVTVLGNIKIGEGAMIAAGSLVLKDVPPHSMVAGIPAKLIGYVTEQDPSLTMKHDASKRFFEHIAISSHERPSAGEFPTMLLVHCELHNSFQCGLFPKCSLSLSALSPFLLNLF
;
A
#
# COMPACT_ATOMS: atom_id res chain seq x y z
N MET A 1 38.82 -40.82 14.23
CA MET A 1 40.30 -40.76 14.13
C MET A 1 40.64 -41.25 12.73
N THR A 2 41.17 -40.53 11.76
CA THR A 2 41.94 -39.26 11.60
C THR A 2 41.82 -38.95 10.09
N CYS A 3 41.27 -37.82 9.63
CA CYS A 3 41.88 -36.49 9.36
C CYS A 3 43.14 -36.51 8.48
N LEU A 4 43.10 -35.73 7.38
CA LEU A 4 44.14 -34.92 6.66
C LEU A 4 43.53 -34.60 5.27
N SER A 5 42.89 -33.44 5.06
CA SER A 5 43.40 -32.08 4.76
C SER A 5 43.94 -31.91 3.33
N GLU A 6 43.31 -31.03 2.54
CA GLU A 6 44.02 -30.08 1.67
C GLU A 6 43.08 -28.93 1.26
N GLU A 7 43.54 -27.71 1.59
CA GLU A 7 42.95 -26.41 1.26
C GLU A 7 43.52 -25.93 -0.09
N THR A 8 42.71 -25.22 -0.89
CA THR A 8 43.24 -24.41 -2.00
C THR A 8 42.83 -22.95 -1.82
N SER A 9 43.85 -22.10 -1.82
CA SER A 9 43.84 -20.70 -1.48
C SER A 9 43.40 -19.79 -2.63
N TRP A 10 42.89 -18.62 -2.22
CA TRP A 10 42.60 -17.46 -3.05
C TRP A 10 43.89 -16.68 -3.33
N PHE A 11 44.09 -16.25 -4.58
CA PHE A 11 45.08 -15.22 -4.91
C PHE A 11 44.44 -14.08 -5.71
N SER A 12 44.47 -12.90 -5.10
CA SER A 12 44.27 -11.59 -5.69
C SER A 12 45.50 -11.16 -6.50
N HIS A 13 45.32 -10.44 -7.60
CA HIS A 13 46.37 -9.57 -8.14
C HIS A 13 45.81 -8.24 -8.63
N SER A 14 46.24 -7.17 -7.95
CA SER A 14 46.28 -5.79 -8.43
C SER A 14 47.74 -5.35 -8.48
N GLN A 15 48.18 -4.70 -9.57
CA GLN A 15 49.19 -3.61 -9.67
C GLN A 15 49.75 -3.56 -11.11
N MET A 16 49.46 -2.48 -11.85
CA MET A 16 50.26 -1.25 -12.02
C MET A 16 51.04 -1.23 -13.34
N ARG A 17 50.75 -0.23 -14.18
CA ARG A 17 51.77 0.49 -14.96
C ARG A 17 51.37 1.96 -15.07
N SER A 18 52.24 2.79 -14.51
CA SER A 18 52.33 4.24 -14.66
C SER A 18 53.07 4.61 -15.94
N ASN A 19 52.62 5.65 -16.64
CA ASN A 19 53.52 6.60 -17.30
C ASN A 19 52.81 7.96 -17.47
N GLN A 20 53.47 9.02 -17.01
CA GLN A 20 53.04 10.42 -17.12
C GLN A 20 53.46 11.03 -18.46
N GLY A 21 52.69 12.01 -18.94
CA GLY A 21 53.22 13.13 -19.73
C GLY A 21 52.23 13.76 -20.72
N GLY A 22 51.85 15.02 -20.47
CA GLY A 22 51.49 15.99 -21.54
C GLY A 22 50.09 16.58 -21.49
N LEU A 23 50.02 17.90 -21.22
CA LEU A 23 48.84 18.75 -21.25
C LEU A 23 48.15 18.79 -22.62
N GLN A 24 46.81 18.81 -22.64
CA GLN A 24 45.99 19.79 -23.38
C GLN A 24 44.48 19.62 -23.07
N ASN A 25 43.84 20.73 -22.71
CA ASN A 25 42.40 20.87 -22.53
C ASN A 25 41.67 20.66 -23.87
N GLN A 26 40.80 19.67 -23.99
CA GLN A 26 39.67 19.67 -24.94
C GLN A 26 38.49 18.85 -24.38
N GLU A 27 37.38 19.56 -24.21
CA GLU A 27 35.97 19.18 -24.35
C GLU A 27 35.55 17.75 -23.93
N GLU A 28 34.78 17.67 -22.83
CA GLU A 28 34.01 16.49 -22.44
C GLU A 28 32.91 16.20 -23.46
N ASP A 29 33.14 15.19 -24.30
CA ASP A 29 32.15 14.62 -25.20
C ASP A 29 31.03 13.92 -24.42
N ASN A 30 29.82 14.40 -24.66
CA ASN A 30 28.53 13.83 -24.24
C ASN A 30 28.32 12.45 -24.89
N LEU A 31 28.84 11.38 -24.28
CA LEU A 31 28.48 10.01 -24.63
C LEU A 31 27.24 9.58 -23.83
N GLY A 32 26.09 9.82 -24.45
CA GLY A 32 24.79 9.39 -23.98
C GLY A 32 24.75 7.88 -23.74
N LEU A 33 24.71 7.49 -22.47
CA LEU A 33 24.06 6.26 -22.06
C LEU A 33 22.57 6.40 -22.39
N LYS A 34 22.17 5.96 -23.59
CA LYS A 34 20.79 5.59 -23.86
C LYS A 34 20.44 4.47 -22.89
N LYS A 35 19.78 4.80 -21.77
CA LYS A 35 19.03 3.83 -20.97
C LYS A 35 18.12 3.09 -21.96
N VAL A 36 18.36 1.79 -22.12
CA VAL A 36 17.42 0.90 -22.77
C VAL A 36 16.23 0.84 -21.82
N VAL A 37 15.22 1.67 -22.08
CA VAL A 37 13.93 1.64 -21.38
C VAL A 37 13.29 0.29 -21.72
N ASP A 38 13.03 -0.51 -20.69
CA ASP A 38 12.37 -1.80 -20.81
C ASP A 38 10.99 -1.59 -21.48
N PRO A 39 10.58 -2.40 -22.47
CA PRO A 39 9.21 -2.38 -22.98
C PRO A 39 8.12 -2.37 -21.90
N LEU A 40 8.39 -2.95 -20.71
CA LEU A 40 7.50 -2.90 -19.55
C LEU A 40 7.25 -1.48 -19.03
N GLU A 41 8.30 -0.65 -18.94
CA GLU A 41 8.22 0.74 -18.44
C GLU A 41 7.37 1.64 -19.36
N LYS A 42 7.18 1.25 -20.62
CA LYS A 42 6.29 1.96 -21.56
C LYS A 42 4.82 1.57 -21.42
N VAL A 43 4.52 0.35 -20.98
CA VAL A 43 3.15 -0.16 -20.88
C VAL A 43 2.53 0.24 -19.54
N PHE A 44 3.32 0.21 -18.46
CA PHE A 44 2.93 0.65 -17.13
C PHE A 44 4.05 1.53 -16.56
N PRO A 45 3.91 2.86 -16.57
CA PRO A 45 4.95 3.75 -16.09
C PRO A 45 5.14 3.57 -14.60
N VAL A 46 6.42 3.54 -14.22
CA VAL A 46 6.88 3.47 -12.84
C VAL A 46 6.49 4.78 -12.16
N TYR A 47 5.38 4.76 -11.42
CA TYR A 47 4.86 5.93 -10.72
C TYR A 47 5.88 6.50 -9.71
N ALA A 48 6.80 5.66 -9.22
CA ALA A 48 7.80 6.02 -8.22
C ALA A 48 8.93 6.96 -8.70
N VAL A 49 9.11 7.15 -10.02
CA VAL A 49 10.20 7.99 -10.58
C VAL A 49 9.70 9.36 -11.08
N GLY A 50 8.43 9.69 -10.84
CA GLY A 50 7.83 10.94 -11.37
C GLY A 50 7.63 10.90 -12.89
N ILE A 51 7.55 9.70 -13.48
CA ILE A 51 7.20 9.50 -14.88
C ILE A 51 5.67 9.46 -15.02
N SER A 52 5.20 10.05 -16.12
CA SER A 52 3.80 10.32 -16.50
C SER A 52 2.82 9.16 -16.28
N GLU A 53 1.52 9.49 -16.17
CA GLU A 53 0.40 8.53 -16.12
C GLU A 53 0.51 7.42 -17.19
N PRO A 54 0.02 6.19 -16.92
CA PRO A 54 -0.02 5.12 -17.91
C PRO A 54 -0.69 5.60 -19.17
N ASP A 55 -0.10 5.27 -20.33
CA ASP A 55 -0.77 5.51 -21.60
C ASP A 55 -2.09 4.72 -21.59
N PRO A 56 -3.25 5.40 -21.53
CA PRO A 56 -4.53 4.72 -21.40
C PRO A 56 -4.78 3.79 -22.58
N ASN A 57 -4.24 4.11 -23.77
CA ASN A 57 -4.43 3.31 -24.98
C ASN A 57 -3.72 1.96 -24.89
N LEU A 58 -2.57 1.90 -24.22
CA LEU A 58 -1.78 0.67 -24.05
C LEU A 58 -2.47 -0.28 -23.07
N VAL A 59 -2.89 0.23 -21.91
CA VAL A 59 -3.64 -0.56 -20.92
C VAL A 59 -4.95 -1.07 -21.52
N GLU A 60 -5.67 -0.20 -22.23
CA GLU A 60 -6.90 -0.55 -22.94
C GLU A 60 -6.65 -1.59 -24.04
N SER A 61 -5.50 -1.54 -24.74
CA SER A 61 -5.15 -2.56 -25.74
C SER A 61 -4.93 -3.94 -25.13
N VAL A 62 -4.27 -4.02 -23.96
CA VAL A 62 -4.02 -5.27 -23.24
C VAL A 62 -5.35 -5.86 -22.78
N VAL A 63 -6.18 -5.03 -22.15
CA VAL A 63 -7.52 -5.40 -21.70
C VAL A 63 -8.37 -5.89 -22.89
N ASN A 64 -8.38 -5.18 -24.02
CA ASN A 64 -9.15 -5.56 -25.20
C ASN A 64 -8.69 -6.86 -25.86
N SER A 65 -7.40 -7.19 -25.76
CA SER A 65 -6.84 -8.41 -26.33
C SER A 65 -7.23 -9.68 -25.54
N GLY A 66 -7.73 -9.52 -24.31
CA GLY A 66 -8.18 -10.62 -23.44
C GLY A 66 -7.09 -11.67 -23.21
N CYS A 67 -7.49 -12.91 -22.91
CA CYS A 67 -6.54 -13.98 -22.56
C CYS A 67 -5.71 -14.52 -23.74
N ASN A 68 -5.87 -13.97 -24.95
CA ASN A 68 -5.09 -14.34 -26.14
C ASN A 68 -4.10 -13.23 -26.55
N GLY A 69 -4.13 -12.08 -25.86
CA GLY A 69 -3.24 -10.95 -26.09
C GLY A 69 -1.89 -11.08 -25.38
N THR A 70 -0.98 -10.18 -25.74
CA THR A 70 0.25 -9.95 -24.97
C THR A 70 -0.08 -9.10 -23.76
N ASP A 71 0.32 -9.56 -22.57
CA ASP A 71 0.17 -8.82 -21.32
C ASP A 71 1.50 -8.87 -20.57
N PRO A 72 2.28 -7.78 -20.56
CA PRO A 72 3.64 -7.81 -20.03
C PRO A 72 3.69 -8.12 -18.53
N ILE A 73 2.69 -7.69 -17.75
CA ILE A 73 2.63 -8.02 -16.32
C ILE A 73 2.43 -9.53 -16.15
N TRP A 74 1.50 -10.10 -16.92
CA TRP A 74 1.23 -11.53 -16.87
C TRP A 74 2.40 -12.37 -17.37
N ASP A 75 3.04 -11.94 -18.47
CA ASP A 75 4.20 -12.62 -19.04
C ASP A 75 5.38 -12.63 -18.06
N SER A 76 5.68 -11.49 -17.42
CA SER A 76 6.69 -11.40 -16.35
C SER A 76 6.34 -12.31 -15.18
N MET A 77 5.10 -12.28 -14.71
CA MET A 77 4.65 -13.11 -13.59
C MET A 77 4.76 -14.61 -13.89
N ARG A 78 4.44 -15.05 -15.12
CA ARG A 78 4.63 -16.45 -15.52
C ARG A 78 6.10 -16.85 -15.51
N GLU A 79 7.00 -15.97 -15.93
CA GLU A 79 8.43 -16.26 -15.91
C GLU A 79 8.99 -16.31 -14.49
N GLU A 80 8.64 -15.33 -13.65
CA GLU A 80 8.93 -15.33 -12.22
C GLU A 80 8.47 -16.63 -11.56
N ALA A 81 7.23 -17.06 -11.82
CA ALA A 81 6.68 -18.29 -11.24
C ALA A 81 7.43 -19.56 -11.65
N LYS A 82 7.95 -19.65 -12.89
CA LYS A 82 8.79 -20.79 -13.30
C LYS A 82 10.10 -20.80 -12.53
N VAL A 83 10.77 -19.65 -12.45
CA VAL A 83 12.05 -19.51 -11.76
C VAL A 83 11.88 -19.80 -10.26
N GLU A 84 10.83 -19.28 -9.63
CA GLU A 84 10.52 -19.54 -8.22
C GLU A 84 10.17 -21.02 -7.98
N ALA A 85 9.45 -21.68 -8.89
CA ALA A 85 9.10 -23.10 -8.77
C ALA A 85 10.31 -24.04 -8.89
N GLU A 86 11.34 -23.64 -9.64
CA GLU A 86 12.63 -24.34 -9.71
C GLU A 86 13.48 -24.09 -8.45
N ARG A 87 13.47 -22.86 -7.94
CA ARG A 87 14.25 -22.46 -6.75
C ARG A 87 13.69 -23.03 -5.45
N GLU A 88 12.37 -23.14 -5.32
CA GLU A 88 11.69 -23.66 -4.14
C GLU A 88 10.74 -24.82 -4.50
N PRO A 89 11.27 -26.06 -4.60
CA PRO A 89 10.51 -27.22 -5.06
C PRO A 89 9.27 -27.54 -4.21
N ILE A 90 9.25 -27.20 -2.92
CA ILE A 90 8.10 -27.45 -2.04
C ILE A 90 6.87 -26.64 -2.52
N LEU A 91 7.09 -25.43 -3.04
CA LEU A 91 6.03 -24.56 -3.53
C LEU A 91 5.73 -24.76 -5.02
N SER A 92 6.47 -25.62 -5.72
CA SER A 92 6.31 -25.83 -7.16
C SER A 92 4.86 -26.14 -7.55
N SER A 93 4.22 -27.12 -6.90
CA SER A 93 2.81 -27.46 -7.19
C SER A 93 1.85 -26.30 -6.93
N TYR A 94 2.11 -25.49 -5.92
CA TYR A 94 1.31 -24.30 -5.61
C TYR A 94 1.44 -23.22 -6.69
N LEU A 95 2.66 -22.94 -7.15
CA LEU A 95 2.94 -21.98 -8.23
C LEU A 95 2.38 -22.44 -9.57
N TYR A 96 2.49 -23.74 -9.88
CA TYR A 96 1.88 -24.32 -11.07
C TYR A 96 0.36 -24.18 -11.05
N ALA A 97 -0.27 -24.56 -9.94
CA ALA A 97 -1.72 -24.48 -9.81
C ALA A 97 -2.24 -23.04 -9.81
N SER A 98 -1.51 -22.09 -9.20
CA SER A 98 -1.99 -20.71 -9.01
C SER A 98 -1.67 -19.77 -10.17
N ILE A 99 -0.62 -20.05 -10.96
CA ILE A 99 -0.15 -19.17 -12.04
C ILE A 99 -0.01 -19.94 -13.35
N LEU A 100 0.87 -20.95 -13.41
CA LEU A 100 1.30 -21.52 -14.69
C LEU A 100 0.19 -22.28 -15.43
N ALA A 101 -0.80 -22.81 -14.71
CA ALA A 101 -1.96 -23.51 -15.25
C ALA A 101 -3.01 -22.58 -15.89
N HIS A 102 -2.95 -21.27 -15.65
CA HIS A 102 -3.92 -20.30 -16.15
C HIS A 102 -3.46 -19.66 -17.46
N LYS A 103 -4.41 -19.13 -18.25
CA LYS A 103 -4.09 -18.47 -19.52
C LYS A 103 -3.80 -16.98 -19.37
N CYS A 104 -4.38 -16.33 -18.37
CA CYS A 104 -4.35 -14.88 -18.16
C CYS A 104 -4.44 -14.54 -16.67
N LEU A 105 -4.04 -13.31 -16.33
CA LEU A 105 -3.99 -12.79 -14.97
C LEU A 105 -5.34 -12.87 -14.26
N GLU A 106 -6.43 -12.61 -14.97
CA GLU A 106 -7.80 -12.65 -14.45
C GLU A 106 -8.16 -14.02 -13.87
N GLN A 107 -7.83 -15.09 -14.61
CA GLN A 107 -8.11 -16.47 -14.19
C GLN A 107 -7.26 -16.87 -12.99
N ALA A 108 -5.98 -16.50 -13.00
CA ALA A 108 -5.07 -16.76 -11.89
C ALA A 108 -5.54 -16.04 -10.62
N LEU A 109 -5.92 -14.77 -10.73
CA LEU A 109 -6.46 -13.99 -9.62
C LEU A 109 -7.75 -14.59 -9.07
N GLY A 110 -8.69 -14.97 -9.94
CA GLY A 110 -9.93 -15.62 -9.53
C GLY A 110 -9.68 -16.92 -8.76
N PHE A 111 -8.72 -17.72 -9.23
CA PHE A 111 -8.28 -18.94 -8.53
C PHE A 111 -7.64 -18.65 -7.17
N VAL A 112 -6.72 -17.70 -7.09
CA VAL A 112 -6.04 -17.32 -5.85
C VAL A 112 -7.04 -16.81 -4.82
N LEU A 113 -7.91 -15.86 -5.20
CA LEU A 113 -8.92 -15.30 -4.29
C LEU A 113 -9.88 -16.37 -3.79
N ALA A 114 -10.36 -17.25 -4.67
CA ALA A 114 -11.25 -18.33 -4.29
C ALA A 114 -10.64 -19.28 -3.27
N ASN A 115 -9.38 -19.70 -3.48
CA ASN A 115 -8.69 -20.59 -2.54
C ASN A 115 -8.40 -19.93 -1.19
N ARG A 116 -8.12 -18.62 -1.19
CA ARG A 116 -7.90 -17.85 0.05
C ARG A 116 -9.19 -17.60 0.82
N LEU A 117 -10.31 -17.40 0.13
CA LEU A 117 -11.60 -17.03 0.73
C LEU A 117 -12.55 -18.21 0.97
N GLN A 118 -12.24 -19.42 0.49
CA GLN A 118 -13.10 -20.58 0.69
C GLN A 118 -13.38 -20.87 2.17
N ASN A 119 -14.56 -21.42 2.43
CA ASN A 119 -14.94 -22.04 3.69
C ASN A 119 -16.05 -23.09 3.45
N ALA A 120 -16.63 -23.64 4.50
CA ALA A 120 -17.69 -24.64 4.39
C ALA A 120 -19.00 -24.13 3.74
N THR A 121 -19.19 -22.80 3.66
CA THR A 121 -20.39 -22.17 3.07
C THR A 121 -20.14 -21.72 1.63
N LEU A 122 -18.97 -21.13 1.37
CA LEU A 122 -18.52 -20.64 0.07
C LEU A 122 -17.40 -21.54 -0.42
N LEU A 123 -17.75 -22.56 -1.21
CA LEU A 123 -16.78 -23.52 -1.72
C LEU A 123 -15.86 -22.85 -2.74
N ALA A 124 -14.60 -23.30 -2.80
CA ALA A 124 -13.62 -22.75 -3.75
C ALA A 124 -14.12 -22.77 -5.19
N THR A 125 -14.78 -23.86 -5.64
CA THR A 125 -15.31 -23.97 -7.01
C THR A 125 -16.34 -22.88 -7.32
N GLN A 126 -17.29 -22.64 -6.40
CA GLN A 126 -18.29 -21.58 -6.53
C GLN A 126 -17.65 -20.19 -6.52
N LEU A 127 -16.65 -19.98 -5.67
CA LEU A 127 -15.92 -18.72 -5.63
C LEU A 127 -15.13 -18.49 -6.92
N VAL A 128 -14.46 -19.50 -7.47
CA VAL A 128 -13.76 -19.40 -8.76
C VAL A 128 -14.73 -18.96 -9.85
N ASP A 129 -15.91 -19.58 -9.93
CA ASP A 129 -16.92 -19.21 -10.92
C ASP A 129 -17.39 -17.77 -10.74
N ILE A 130 -17.68 -17.34 -9.51
CA ILE A 130 -18.12 -15.97 -9.20
C ILE A 130 -17.03 -14.93 -9.54
N PHE A 131 -15.81 -15.15 -9.06
CA PHE A 131 -14.70 -14.22 -9.31
C PHE A 131 -14.39 -14.16 -10.80
N SER A 132 -14.26 -15.32 -11.45
CA SER A 132 -13.93 -15.38 -12.87
C SER A 132 -15.01 -14.74 -13.74
N ASP A 133 -16.30 -15.01 -13.46
CA ASP A 133 -17.40 -14.42 -14.20
C ASP A 133 -17.37 -12.89 -14.14
N VAL A 134 -17.22 -12.32 -12.94
CA VAL A 134 -17.19 -10.85 -12.79
C VAL A 134 -15.93 -10.25 -13.41
N ILE A 135 -14.75 -10.79 -13.09
CA ILE A 135 -13.48 -10.23 -13.55
C ILE A 135 -13.36 -10.33 -15.07
N MET A 136 -13.81 -11.42 -15.69
CA MET A 136 -13.70 -11.62 -17.14
C MET A 136 -14.64 -10.73 -17.96
N HIS A 137 -15.74 -10.23 -17.37
CA HIS A 137 -16.74 -9.42 -18.06
C HIS A 137 -16.73 -7.93 -17.69
N ASP A 138 -15.94 -7.52 -16.69
CA ASP A 138 -15.84 -6.13 -16.24
C ASP A 138 -14.47 -5.54 -16.62
N ARG A 139 -14.46 -4.67 -17.65
CA ARG A 139 -13.25 -4.06 -18.21
C ARG A 139 -12.55 -3.12 -17.24
N ASP A 140 -13.32 -2.38 -16.44
CA ASP A 140 -12.78 -1.47 -15.43
C ASP A 140 -12.05 -2.28 -14.35
N VAL A 141 -12.60 -3.44 -13.98
CA VAL A 141 -11.95 -4.36 -13.03
C VAL A 141 -10.64 -4.92 -13.61
N GLN A 142 -10.63 -5.34 -14.88
CA GLN A 142 -9.41 -5.85 -15.55
C GLN A 142 -8.29 -4.81 -15.60
N ARG A 143 -8.64 -3.56 -15.87
CA ARG A 143 -7.70 -2.43 -15.82
C ARG A 143 -7.19 -2.21 -14.40
N ALA A 144 -8.08 -2.12 -13.42
CA ALA A 144 -7.72 -1.85 -12.04
C ALA A 144 -6.82 -2.94 -11.41
N ILE A 145 -7.04 -4.22 -11.74
CA ILE A 145 -6.20 -5.34 -11.31
C ILE A 145 -4.72 -5.12 -11.65
N ARG A 146 -4.44 -4.55 -12.84
CA ARG A 146 -3.09 -4.29 -13.34
C ARG A 146 -2.51 -3.00 -12.75
N LEU A 147 -3.31 -1.95 -12.64
CA LEU A 147 -2.84 -0.71 -12.04
C LEU A 147 -2.57 -0.86 -10.53
N ASP A 148 -3.39 -1.64 -9.84
CA ASP A 148 -3.18 -1.94 -8.42
C ASP A 148 -1.92 -2.79 -8.21
N ILE A 149 -1.68 -3.82 -9.04
CA ILE A 149 -0.47 -4.65 -8.88
C ILE A 149 0.80 -3.84 -9.18
N GLN A 150 0.75 -2.94 -10.17
CA GLN A 150 1.83 -2.00 -10.45
C GLN A 150 2.06 -1.04 -9.27
N ALA A 151 1.00 -0.58 -8.61
CA ALA A 151 1.13 0.28 -7.44
C ALA A 151 1.90 -0.41 -6.29
N PHE A 152 1.73 -1.72 -6.09
CA PHE A 152 2.55 -2.47 -5.14
C PHE A 152 4.02 -2.54 -5.58
N MET A 153 4.28 -2.91 -6.84
CA MET A 153 5.66 -2.98 -7.36
C MET A 153 6.41 -1.66 -7.29
N ASP A 154 5.73 -0.54 -7.54
CA ASP A 154 6.37 0.77 -7.59
C ASP A 154 6.61 1.36 -6.20
N ARG A 155 5.66 1.16 -5.28
CA ARG A 155 5.58 1.95 -4.05
C ARG A 155 5.97 1.16 -2.80
N ASP A 156 5.88 -0.16 -2.83
CA ASP A 156 6.31 -1.03 -1.73
C ASP A 156 7.71 -1.59 -2.02
N PRO A 157 8.77 -1.10 -1.35
CA PRO A 157 10.12 -1.62 -1.55
C PRO A 157 10.28 -3.09 -1.11
N ALA A 158 9.34 -3.66 -0.36
CA ALA A 158 9.31 -5.07 0.01
C ALA A 158 8.58 -5.95 -1.02
N CYS A 159 7.89 -5.37 -2.00
CA CYS A 159 7.24 -6.09 -3.08
C CYS A 159 8.25 -6.40 -4.20
N LEU A 160 8.90 -7.56 -4.10
CA LEU A 160 10.04 -7.91 -4.96
C LEU A 160 9.68 -8.43 -6.36
N SER A 161 8.43 -8.88 -6.55
CA SER A 161 7.98 -9.53 -7.79
C SER A 161 6.47 -9.43 -7.98
N TYR A 162 5.97 -9.50 -9.22
CA TYR A 162 4.54 -9.53 -9.48
C TYR A 162 3.89 -10.78 -8.88
N CYS A 163 4.60 -11.92 -8.89
CA CYS A 163 4.21 -13.13 -8.17
C CYS A 163 3.94 -12.85 -6.68
N SER A 164 4.82 -12.09 -6.02
CA SER A 164 4.67 -11.79 -4.60
C SER A 164 3.38 -11.00 -4.30
N ALA A 165 3.08 -10.01 -5.15
CA ALA A 165 1.86 -9.22 -5.05
C ALA A 165 0.60 -10.07 -5.26
N LEU A 166 0.56 -10.87 -6.33
CA LEU A 166 -0.60 -11.72 -6.63
C LEU A 166 -0.83 -12.79 -5.56
N LEU A 167 0.21 -13.42 -5.04
CA LEU A 167 0.06 -14.62 -4.20
C LEU A 167 -0.07 -14.32 -2.71
N TYR A 168 0.57 -13.26 -2.22
CA TYR A 168 0.79 -13.10 -0.78
C TYR A 168 0.20 -11.82 -0.19
N LEU A 169 0.13 -10.72 -0.95
CA LEU A 169 -0.26 -9.42 -0.40
C LEU A 169 -1.77 -9.31 -0.22
N LYS A 170 -2.21 -9.46 1.04
CA LYS A 170 -3.64 -9.44 1.39
C LYS A 170 -4.33 -8.10 1.14
N GLY A 171 -3.59 -7.00 1.09
CA GLY A 171 -4.11 -5.70 0.70
C GLY A 171 -4.59 -5.69 -0.75
N TYR A 172 -3.75 -6.22 -1.64
CA TYR A 172 -4.11 -6.46 -3.04
C TYR A 172 -5.33 -7.39 -3.14
N HIS A 173 -5.33 -8.54 -2.43
CA HIS A 173 -6.46 -9.46 -2.43
C HIS A 173 -7.77 -8.80 -1.98
N SER A 174 -7.71 -7.95 -0.96
CA SER A 174 -8.89 -7.26 -0.41
C SER A 174 -9.47 -6.25 -1.40
N LEU A 175 -8.61 -5.51 -2.11
CA LEU A 175 -9.05 -4.59 -3.17
C LEU A 175 -9.76 -5.33 -4.29
N GLN A 176 -9.15 -6.40 -4.82
CA GLN A 176 -9.74 -7.13 -5.93
C GLN A 176 -11.04 -7.85 -5.54
N ALA A 177 -11.09 -8.41 -4.32
CA ALA A 177 -12.32 -8.98 -3.79
C ALA A 177 -13.43 -7.94 -3.59
N HIS A 178 -13.08 -6.73 -3.13
CA HIS A 178 -14.01 -5.61 -3.04
C HIS A 178 -14.57 -5.23 -4.41
N ARG A 179 -13.74 -5.17 -5.47
CA ARG A 179 -14.21 -4.83 -6.82
C ARG A 179 -15.27 -5.81 -7.33
N VAL A 180 -15.07 -7.11 -7.08
CA VAL A 180 -16.09 -8.13 -7.39
C VAL A 180 -17.34 -7.96 -6.54
N ALA A 181 -17.21 -7.76 -5.23
CA ALA A 181 -18.35 -7.48 -4.36
C ALA A 181 -19.11 -6.22 -4.77
N HIS A 182 -18.41 -5.18 -5.21
CA HIS A 182 -18.97 -3.93 -5.71
C HIS A 182 -19.77 -4.14 -7.00
N SER A 183 -19.24 -4.91 -7.96
CA SER A 183 -19.98 -5.27 -9.18
C SER A 183 -21.26 -6.06 -8.86
N LEU A 184 -21.17 -7.06 -7.97
CA LEU A 184 -22.32 -7.82 -7.49
C LEU A 184 -23.35 -6.93 -6.78
N TRP A 185 -22.89 -5.95 -6.00
CA TRP A 185 -23.75 -4.98 -5.34
C TRP A 185 -24.53 -4.13 -6.35
N LYS A 186 -23.87 -3.63 -7.40
CA LYS A 186 -24.49 -2.88 -8.50
C LYS A 186 -25.52 -3.71 -9.26
N GLN A 187 -25.28 -5.01 -9.41
CA GLN A 187 -26.20 -5.96 -10.03
C GLN A 187 -27.40 -6.35 -9.13
N GLY A 188 -27.49 -5.80 -7.90
CA GLY A 188 -28.56 -6.12 -6.96
C GLY A 188 -28.35 -7.41 -6.15
N ARG A 189 -27.23 -8.14 -6.37
CA ARG A 189 -26.86 -9.36 -5.62
C ARG A 189 -26.25 -9.02 -4.26
N LYS A 190 -26.93 -8.15 -3.50
CA LYS A 190 -26.42 -7.53 -2.26
C LYS A 190 -26.07 -8.54 -1.17
N ILE A 191 -26.86 -9.61 -1.02
CA ILE A 191 -26.61 -10.66 -0.03
C ILE A 191 -25.25 -11.33 -0.28
N LEU A 192 -24.95 -11.66 -1.53
CA LEU A 192 -23.67 -12.27 -1.89
C LEU A 192 -22.51 -11.27 -1.71
N ALA A 193 -22.71 -10.02 -2.11
CA ALA A 193 -21.71 -8.97 -1.91
C ALA A 193 -21.38 -8.77 -0.41
N SER A 194 -22.38 -8.76 0.47
CA SER A 194 -22.19 -8.69 1.92
C SER A 194 -21.55 -9.95 2.50
N ALA A 195 -21.87 -11.14 1.98
CA ALA A 195 -21.21 -12.37 2.38
C ALA A 195 -19.72 -12.35 2.02
N LEU A 196 -19.37 -11.85 0.83
CA LEU A 196 -17.97 -11.65 0.41
C LEU A 196 -17.26 -10.62 1.27
N GLN A 197 -17.88 -9.46 1.56
CA GLN A 197 -17.34 -8.46 2.49
C GLN A 197 -17.01 -9.10 3.85
N SER A 198 -17.97 -9.84 4.43
CA SER A 198 -17.77 -10.51 5.72
C SER A 198 -16.61 -11.50 5.66
N ARG A 199 -16.47 -12.24 4.56
CA ARG A 199 -15.40 -13.23 4.41
C ARG A 199 -14.03 -12.57 4.24
N VAL A 200 -13.95 -11.49 3.48
CA VAL A 200 -12.73 -10.67 3.33
C VAL A 200 -12.29 -10.09 4.68
N SER A 201 -13.25 -9.59 5.46
CA SER A 201 -12.99 -9.10 6.83
C SER A 201 -12.43 -10.19 7.74
N GLU A 202 -13.00 -11.40 7.70
CA GLU A 202 -12.53 -12.52 8.52
C GLU A 202 -11.12 -13.02 8.14
N VAL A 203 -10.81 -13.12 6.84
CA VAL A 203 -9.55 -13.73 6.38
C VAL A 203 -8.41 -12.72 6.29
N PHE A 204 -8.69 -11.50 5.82
CA PHE A 204 -7.66 -10.48 5.56
C PHE A 204 -7.62 -9.39 6.62
N CYS A 205 -8.61 -9.33 7.52
CA CYS A 205 -8.81 -8.26 8.48
C CYS A 205 -9.01 -6.90 7.79
N VAL A 206 -9.75 -6.89 6.68
CA VAL A 206 -10.06 -5.69 5.89
C VAL A 206 -11.57 -5.64 5.67
N ASP A 207 -12.22 -4.58 6.10
CA ASP A 207 -13.66 -4.42 5.97
C ASP A 207 -13.99 -3.25 5.03
N ILE A 208 -14.33 -3.57 3.79
CA ILE A 208 -14.72 -2.57 2.78
C ILE A 208 -16.15 -2.85 2.36
N HIS A 209 -17.05 -1.92 2.69
CA HIS A 209 -18.45 -2.05 2.30
C HIS A 209 -18.59 -2.11 0.76
N PRO A 210 -19.37 -3.05 0.19
CA PRO A 210 -19.48 -3.21 -1.27
C PRO A 210 -19.95 -1.96 -2.03
N ALA A 211 -20.71 -1.07 -1.38
CA ALA A 211 -21.15 0.19 -1.99
C ALA A 211 -20.08 1.30 -2.02
N ALA A 212 -18.97 1.15 -1.28
CA ALA A 212 -17.86 2.08 -1.33
C ALA A 212 -17.33 2.18 -2.76
N ARG A 213 -16.85 3.36 -3.16
CA ARG A 213 -16.28 3.58 -4.48
C ARG A 213 -14.79 3.80 -4.34
N ILE A 214 -14.01 2.91 -4.94
CA ILE A 214 -12.55 2.93 -4.88
C ILE A 214 -12.01 3.01 -6.31
N GLY A 215 -11.16 4.00 -6.54
CA GLY A 215 -10.44 4.21 -7.79
C GLY A 215 -9.43 3.11 -8.10
N GLU A 216 -8.50 3.39 -8.99
CA GLU A 216 -7.48 2.45 -9.48
C GLU A 216 -6.05 2.90 -9.14
N GLY A 217 -5.10 1.96 -9.20
CA GLY A 217 -3.71 2.22 -8.81
C GLY A 217 -3.59 2.41 -7.31
N ILE A 218 -4.39 1.67 -6.52
CA ILE A 218 -4.45 1.80 -5.07
C ILE A 218 -3.38 0.91 -4.44
N LEU A 219 -2.61 1.49 -3.52
CA LEU A 219 -1.79 0.71 -2.60
C LEU A 219 -2.54 0.57 -1.28
N LEU A 220 -2.81 -0.66 -0.87
CA LEU A 220 -3.32 -0.97 0.47
C LEU A 220 -2.25 -1.74 1.23
N ASP A 221 -1.24 -1.02 1.72
CA ASP A 221 -0.06 -1.66 2.31
C ASP A 221 -0.35 -2.19 3.71
N HIS A 222 0.11 -3.41 3.98
CA HIS A 222 -0.15 -4.25 5.15
C HIS A 222 -1.63 -4.58 5.44
N ALA A 223 -2.54 -3.66 5.14
CA ALA A 223 -4.01 -3.71 5.12
C ALA A 223 -4.73 -4.03 6.43
N THR A 224 -4.09 -4.71 7.38
CA THR A 224 -4.71 -5.17 8.62
C THR A 224 -5.46 -4.06 9.35
N GLY A 225 -6.73 -4.27 9.66
CA GLY A 225 -7.56 -3.32 10.40
C GLY A 225 -8.07 -2.15 9.57
N VAL A 226 -7.96 -2.20 8.24
CA VAL A 226 -8.57 -1.18 7.37
C VAL A 226 -10.09 -1.33 7.36
N VAL A 227 -10.80 -0.22 7.54
CA VAL A 227 -12.26 -0.15 7.51
C VAL A 227 -12.70 0.98 6.59
N ILE A 228 -13.48 0.67 5.56
CA ILE A 228 -14.00 1.65 4.58
C ILE A 228 -15.51 1.51 4.48
N GLY A 229 -16.21 2.56 4.90
CA GLY A 229 -17.67 2.53 5.00
C GLY A 229 -18.43 2.75 3.70
N GLU A 230 -19.74 2.51 3.77
CA GLU A 230 -20.68 2.42 2.63
C GLU A 230 -20.62 3.57 1.62
N THR A 231 -20.50 4.81 2.09
CA THR A 231 -20.57 6.00 1.24
C THR A 231 -19.21 6.64 1.01
N ALA A 232 -18.14 5.93 1.37
CA ALA A 232 -16.79 6.40 1.19
C ALA A 232 -16.46 6.43 -0.31
N VAL A 233 -15.65 7.43 -0.69
CA VAL A 233 -15.05 7.51 -2.02
C VAL A 233 -13.56 7.64 -1.84
N VAL A 234 -12.81 6.82 -2.57
CA VAL A 234 -11.36 6.87 -2.65
C VAL A 234 -11.01 7.10 -4.11
N GLY A 235 -10.31 8.20 -4.40
CA GLY A 235 -9.84 8.53 -5.75
C GLY A 235 -8.70 7.61 -6.21
N ASP A 236 -8.17 7.89 -7.39
CA ASP A 236 -7.10 7.09 -7.98
C ASP A 236 -5.76 7.34 -7.29
N ARG A 237 -4.83 6.38 -7.43
CA ARG A 237 -3.46 6.50 -6.94
C ARG A 237 -3.34 6.84 -5.46
N VAL A 238 -4.32 6.46 -4.63
CA VAL A 238 -4.24 6.64 -3.19
C VAL A 238 -3.42 5.50 -2.58
N SER A 239 -2.63 5.83 -1.56
CA SER A 239 -1.91 4.85 -0.74
C SER A 239 -2.44 4.90 0.68
N LEU A 240 -2.94 3.77 1.18
CA LEU A 240 -3.47 3.60 2.52
C LEU A 240 -2.67 2.54 3.27
N MET A 241 -2.26 2.86 4.48
CA MET A 241 -1.56 1.94 5.37
C MET A 241 -2.53 1.07 6.19
N GLN A 242 -1.99 0.18 7.02
CA GLN A 242 -2.76 -0.60 8.00
C GLN A 242 -3.54 0.28 8.98
N GLY A 243 -4.65 -0.25 9.51
CA GLY A 243 -5.44 0.38 10.57
C GLY A 243 -6.20 1.63 10.15
N VAL A 244 -6.21 1.98 8.87
CA VAL A 244 -6.92 3.17 8.38
C VAL A 244 -8.43 2.97 8.46
N THR A 245 -9.14 3.93 9.06
CA THR A 245 -10.60 3.94 9.11
C THR A 245 -11.16 5.12 8.33
N LEU A 246 -11.98 4.85 7.31
CA LEU A 246 -12.83 5.81 6.60
C LEU A 246 -14.28 5.61 7.06
N GLY A 247 -14.59 6.16 8.23
CA GLY A 247 -15.78 5.83 9.02
C GLY A 247 -16.86 6.91 9.03
N GLY A 248 -18.05 6.53 9.49
CA GLY A 248 -19.17 7.45 9.69
C GLY A 248 -19.14 8.13 11.06
N THR A 249 -19.88 9.23 11.19
CA THR A 249 -20.19 9.85 12.49
C THR A 249 -21.63 9.54 12.90
N GLY A 250 -21.82 8.90 14.06
CA GLY A 250 -23.14 8.67 14.63
C GLY A 250 -24.02 7.67 13.85
N LYS A 251 -25.34 7.84 13.94
CA LYS A 251 -26.37 6.92 13.41
C LYS A 251 -27.18 7.48 12.24
N GLU A 252 -26.77 8.63 11.71
CA GLU A 252 -27.51 9.30 10.65
C GLU A 252 -27.41 8.52 9.33
N THR A 253 -28.53 8.48 8.60
CA THR A 253 -28.62 7.84 7.29
C THR A 253 -28.27 8.83 6.20
N GLY A 254 -27.60 8.37 5.15
CA GLY A 254 -27.19 9.20 4.02
C GLY A 254 -25.68 9.19 3.81
N ASP A 255 -25.18 10.20 3.11
CA ASP A 255 -23.75 10.33 2.84
C ASP A 255 -23.00 10.80 4.09
N ARG A 256 -22.25 9.87 4.70
CA ARG A 256 -21.69 10.01 6.05
C ARG A 256 -20.22 9.63 6.17
N HIS A 257 -19.57 9.24 5.08
CA HIS A 257 -18.19 8.73 5.07
C HIS A 257 -17.26 9.63 4.24
N PRO A 258 -15.93 9.53 4.44
CA PRO A 258 -14.97 10.41 3.81
C PRO A 258 -14.91 10.34 2.28
N LYS A 259 -14.43 11.43 1.67
CA LYS A 259 -14.12 11.54 0.25
C LYS A 259 -12.62 11.82 0.10
N VAL A 260 -11.85 10.80 -0.22
CA VAL A 260 -10.40 10.87 -0.37
C VAL A 260 -10.04 11.22 -1.80
N GLY A 261 -9.36 12.35 -1.99
CA GLY A 261 -8.87 12.82 -3.26
C GLY A 261 -7.75 11.96 -3.83
N GLN A 262 -7.54 12.07 -5.14
CA GLN A 262 -6.51 11.37 -5.87
C GLN A 262 -5.10 11.69 -5.34
N GLY A 263 -4.20 10.70 -5.38
CA GLY A 263 -2.80 10.89 -4.98
C GLY A 263 -2.57 11.08 -3.47
N ALA A 264 -3.62 10.96 -2.65
CA ALA A 264 -3.51 11.14 -1.21
C ALA A 264 -2.73 9.99 -0.54
N LEU A 265 -1.93 10.34 0.48
CA LEU A 265 -1.20 9.39 1.32
C LEU A 265 -1.80 9.36 2.73
N ILE A 266 -2.37 8.22 3.12
CA ILE A 266 -3.00 8.03 4.43
C ILE A 266 -2.11 7.12 5.28
N GLY A 267 -1.44 7.69 6.28
CA GLY A 267 -0.53 6.96 7.17
C GLY A 267 -1.20 5.90 8.06
N ALA A 268 -0.36 5.07 8.69
CA ALA A 268 -0.83 3.95 9.52
C ALA A 268 -1.74 4.40 10.67
N SER A 269 -2.79 3.63 10.94
CA SER A 269 -3.73 3.83 12.04
C SER A 269 -4.42 5.22 12.04
N VAL A 270 -4.59 5.82 10.87
CA VAL A 270 -5.36 7.06 10.71
C VAL A 270 -6.85 6.79 10.78
N THR A 271 -7.58 7.63 11.50
CA THR A 271 -9.05 7.58 11.56
C THR A 271 -9.63 8.86 10.98
N VAL A 272 -10.40 8.74 9.91
CA VAL A 272 -11.12 9.85 9.24
C VAL A 272 -12.62 9.59 9.41
N LEU A 273 -13.33 10.51 10.09
CA LEU A 273 -14.74 10.32 10.42
C LEU A 273 -15.63 11.40 9.82
N GLY A 274 -16.75 10.95 9.26
CA GLY A 274 -17.80 11.82 8.74
C GLY A 274 -17.69 12.07 7.25
N ASN A 275 -18.68 12.78 6.69
CA ASN A 275 -18.66 13.19 5.30
C ASN A 275 -17.76 14.41 5.10
N ILE A 276 -16.45 14.17 5.22
CA ILE A 276 -15.40 15.17 5.04
C ILE A 276 -14.55 14.86 3.83
N LYS A 277 -13.96 15.91 3.25
CA LYS A 277 -13.10 15.82 2.08
C LYS A 277 -11.64 15.81 2.50
N ILE A 278 -10.90 14.84 2.00
CA ILE A 278 -9.44 14.86 2.00
C ILE A 278 -9.03 15.30 0.59
N GLY A 279 -8.39 16.45 0.47
CA GLY A 279 -8.00 17.01 -0.82
C GLY A 279 -7.06 16.10 -1.61
N GLU A 280 -7.00 16.33 -2.93
CA GLU A 280 -6.02 15.68 -3.79
C GLU A 280 -4.59 15.96 -3.31
N GLY A 281 -3.72 14.97 -3.44
CA GLY A 281 -2.33 15.05 -3.00
C GLY A 281 -2.15 15.40 -1.52
N ALA A 282 -3.18 15.26 -0.68
CA ALA A 282 -3.06 15.50 0.76
C ALA A 282 -2.35 14.33 1.45
N MET A 283 -1.67 14.64 2.56
CA MET A 283 -0.96 13.67 3.38
C MET A 283 -1.48 13.71 4.82
N ILE A 284 -1.83 12.54 5.35
CA ILE A 284 -2.27 12.39 6.73
C ILE A 284 -1.23 11.56 7.49
N ALA A 285 -0.60 12.18 8.48
CA ALA A 285 0.42 11.51 9.29
C ALA A 285 -0.18 10.35 10.09
N ALA A 286 0.62 9.31 10.34
CA ALA A 286 0.21 8.13 11.08
C ALA A 286 -0.40 8.47 12.47
N GLY A 287 -1.42 7.72 12.87
CA GLY A 287 -2.10 7.86 14.17
C GLY A 287 -3.01 9.07 14.30
N SER A 288 -3.29 9.80 13.21
CA SER A 288 -4.10 11.03 13.27
C SER A 288 -5.61 10.76 13.31
N LEU A 289 -6.36 11.63 14.01
CA LEU A 289 -7.83 11.66 14.02
C LEU A 289 -8.35 12.87 13.25
N VAL A 290 -8.89 12.65 12.06
CA VAL A 290 -9.34 13.70 11.15
C VAL A 290 -10.86 13.85 11.23
N LEU A 291 -11.30 15.04 11.66
CA LEU A 291 -12.71 15.39 11.90
C LEU A 291 -13.18 16.59 11.07
N LYS A 292 -12.32 17.12 10.20
CA LYS A 292 -12.58 18.29 9.34
C LYS A 292 -11.95 18.07 7.98
N ASP A 293 -12.46 18.79 6.98
CA ASP A 293 -11.90 18.79 5.64
C ASP A 293 -10.40 19.14 5.66
N VAL A 294 -9.64 18.44 4.82
CA VAL A 294 -8.20 18.63 4.62
C VAL A 294 -7.99 19.24 3.25
N PRO A 295 -7.35 20.43 3.14
CA PRO A 295 -7.09 21.06 1.85
C PRO A 295 -6.23 20.19 0.91
N PRO A 296 -6.32 20.37 -0.41
CA PRO A 296 -5.40 19.78 -1.37
C PRO A 296 -3.93 20.10 -1.06
N HIS A 297 -3.02 19.17 -1.39
CA HIS A 297 -1.57 19.30 -1.23
C HIS A 297 -1.14 19.75 0.18
N SER A 298 -1.90 19.36 1.20
CA SER A 298 -1.64 19.73 2.58
C SER A 298 -1.29 18.51 3.43
N MET A 299 -0.53 18.74 4.50
CA MET A 299 -0.17 17.73 5.48
C MET A 299 -0.89 18.03 6.80
N VAL A 300 -1.56 17.03 7.37
CA VAL A 300 -2.21 17.12 8.69
C VAL A 300 -1.70 16.05 9.64
N ALA A 301 -1.65 16.37 10.94
CA ALA A 301 -1.26 15.42 11.98
C ALA A 301 -1.95 15.68 13.32
N GLY A 302 -2.07 14.64 14.15
CA GLY A 302 -2.46 14.74 15.56
C GLY A 302 -3.89 14.28 15.88
N ILE A 303 -4.28 14.42 17.15
CA ILE A 303 -5.59 14.02 17.68
C ILE A 303 -6.19 15.18 18.48
N PRO A 304 -7.18 15.92 17.96
CA PRO A 304 -7.61 15.93 16.56
C PRO A 304 -6.53 16.50 15.63
N ALA A 305 -6.57 16.10 14.36
CA ALA A 305 -5.59 16.48 13.36
C ALA A 305 -5.65 17.99 13.07
N LYS A 306 -4.47 18.59 12.93
CA LYS A 306 -4.30 20.00 12.55
C LYS A 306 -3.42 20.08 11.31
N LEU A 307 -3.64 21.11 10.51
CA LEU A 307 -2.75 21.48 9.42
C LEU A 307 -1.36 21.75 9.96
N ILE A 308 -0.38 21.02 9.45
CA ILE A 308 1.02 21.16 9.82
C ILE A 308 1.86 21.70 8.64
N GLY A 309 1.37 21.65 7.40
CA GLY A 309 2.00 22.38 6.30
C GLY A 309 1.52 21.89 4.95
N TYR A 310 2.35 22.09 3.92
CA TYR A 310 2.01 21.76 2.54
C TYR A 310 3.05 20.81 1.95
N VAL A 311 2.57 19.92 1.08
CA VAL A 311 3.35 18.92 0.39
C VAL A 311 3.81 19.51 -0.94
N THR A 312 5.09 19.39 -1.25
CA THR A 312 5.66 19.88 -2.52
C THR A 312 5.47 18.91 -3.67
N GLU A 313 5.39 17.62 -3.35
CA GLU A 313 5.08 16.54 -4.27
C GLU A 313 3.63 16.60 -4.73
N GLN A 314 3.40 16.37 -6.03
CA GLN A 314 2.05 16.36 -6.59
C GLN A 314 1.21 15.19 -6.04
N ASP A 315 1.77 13.97 -6.06
CA ASP A 315 1.15 12.75 -5.54
C ASP A 315 2.05 12.13 -4.43
N PRO A 316 1.91 12.53 -3.14
CA PRO A 316 2.71 11.97 -2.04
C PRO A 316 2.56 10.45 -1.91
N SER A 317 1.42 9.90 -2.32
CA SER A 317 1.14 8.46 -2.33
C SER A 317 2.13 7.64 -3.16
N LEU A 318 2.79 8.24 -4.15
CA LEU A 318 3.75 7.54 -5.02
C LEU A 318 5.13 7.45 -4.37
N THR A 319 5.48 8.45 -3.55
CA THR A 319 6.80 8.52 -2.92
C THR A 319 6.89 7.77 -1.60
N MET A 320 5.75 7.50 -0.97
CA MET A 320 5.64 6.85 0.35
C MET A 320 6.53 7.49 1.43
N LYS A 321 6.86 8.78 1.30
CA LYS A 321 7.60 9.52 2.32
C LYS A 321 6.67 9.81 3.49
N HIS A 322 6.84 9.06 4.58
CA HIS A 322 6.00 9.20 5.77
C HIS A 322 6.48 10.30 6.73
N ASP A 323 7.68 10.82 6.51
CA ASP A 323 8.39 11.71 7.42
C ASP A 323 7.79 13.12 7.39
N ALA A 324 6.98 13.42 8.41
CA ALA A 324 6.84 14.78 8.92
C ALA A 324 8.16 15.12 9.65
N SER A 325 9.21 15.50 8.91
CA SER A 325 10.54 15.69 9.49
C SER A 325 10.54 16.73 10.63
N LYS A 326 11.50 16.65 11.57
CA LYS A 326 11.65 17.62 12.66
C LYS A 326 11.77 19.07 12.14
N ARG A 327 12.39 19.27 10.98
CA ARG A 327 12.48 20.57 10.28
C ARG A 327 11.11 21.11 9.86
N PHE A 328 10.18 20.23 9.50
CA PHE A 328 8.81 20.57 9.18
C PHE A 328 8.08 21.12 10.42
N PHE A 329 8.23 20.44 11.57
CA PHE A 329 7.70 20.93 12.85
C PHE A 329 8.40 22.20 13.37
N GLU A 330 9.71 22.36 13.13
CA GLU A 330 10.45 23.58 13.45
C GLU A 330 9.97 24.79 12.63
N HIS A 331 9.63 24.61 11.34
CA HIS A 331 9.04 25.67 10.51
C HIS A 331 7.65 26.10 11.01
N ILE A 332 6.83 25.17 11.49
CA ILE A 332 5.52 25.50 12.09
C ILE A 332 5.72 26.32 13.36
N ALA A 333 6.61 25.90 14.25
CA ALA A 333 6.90 26.60 15.49
C ALA A 333 7.34 28.05 15.22
N ILE A 334 8.15 28.27 14.17
CA ILE A 334 8.59 29.60 13.75
C ILE A 334 7.45 30.41 13.10
N SER A 335 6.60 29.80 12.26
CA SER A 335 5.46 30.48 11.64
C SER A 335 4.34 30.85 12.63
N SER A 336 4.25 30.14 13.75
CA SER A 336 3.28 30.40 14.82
C SER A 336 3.71 31.52 15.80
N HIS A 337 4.85 32.18 15.56
CA HIS A 337 5.31 33.32 16.37
C HIS A 337 4.80 34.70 15.94
N GLU A 338 3.87 34.80 14.98
CA GLU A 338 3.04 35.99 14.84
C GLU A 338 1.85 35.97 15.82
N ARG A 339 2.20 36.28 17.09
CA ARG A 339 1.42 36.74 18.27
C ARG A 339 -0.09 36.42 18.39
N PRO A 340 -0.49 35.95 19.58
CA PRO A 340 -1.55 36.57 20.36
C PRO A 340 -0.97 37.49 21.43
N SER A 341 -1.65 38.60 21.68
CA SER A 341 -1.42 39.50 22.81
C SER A 341 -1.47 38.75 24.15
N ALA A 342 -0.60 39.18 25.06
CA ALA A 342 -0.36 38.62 26.38
C ALA A 342 -1.63 38.28 27.18
N GLY A 343 -1.68 37.06 27.74
CA GLY A 343 -2.64 36.64 28.75
C GLY A 343 -2.84 35.12 28.77
N GLU A 344 -2.27 34.47 29.79
CA GLU A 344 -2.55 33.10 30.26
C GLU A 344 -1.98 31.91 29.45
N PHE A 345 -0.91 31.31 30.01
CA PHE A 345 -0.43 29.96 29.66
C PHE A 345 -1.25 28.89 30.39
N PRO A 346 -1.48 27.73 29.75
CA PRO A 346 -1.30 26.47 30.43
C PRO A 346 -0.18 25.65 29.79
N THR A 347 0.60 25.05 30.68
CA THR A 347 1.78 24.23 30.51
C THR A 347 1.62 23.18 29.40
N MET A 348 2.34 23.37 28.30
CA MET A 348 2.50 22.36 27.26
C MET A 348 3.45 21.28 27.78
N LEU A 349 2.93 20.07 28.01
CA LEU A 349 3.75 18.90 28.31
C LEU A 349 4.51 18.52 27.02
N LEU A 350 5.69 19.09 26.83
CA LEU A 350 6.67 18.62 25.85
C LEU A 350 7.12 17.23 26.28
N VAL A 351 6.59 16.19 25.63
CA VAL A 351 7.18 14.86 25.70
C VAL A 351 8.51 14.93 24.96
N HIS A 352 9.60 15.12 25.72
CA HIS A 352 10.96 14.97 25.23
C HIS A 352 11.18 13.50 24.88
N CYS A 353 11.11 13.17 23.59
CA CYS A 353 11.56 11.88 23.08
C CYS A 353 13.06 12.00 22.77
N GLU A 354 13.92 11.71 23.74
CA GLU A 354 15.35 11.52 23.49
C GLU A 354 15.56 10.12 22.90
N LEU A 355 15.77 10.05 21.58
CA LEU A 355 16.35 8.88 20.93
C LEU A 355 17.85 8.85 21.23
N HIS A 356 18.23 8.21 22.33
CA HIS A 356 19.63 7.87 22.56
C HIS A 356 20.01 6.60 21.78
N ASN A 357 20.91 6.80 20.83
CA ASN A 357 21.51 5.80 19.98
C ASN A 357 22.56 5.01 20.79
N SER A 358 22.23 3.80 21.24
CA SER A 358 23.20 2.88 21.86
C SER A 358 22.88 1.43 21.48
N PHE A 359 23.58 0.93 20.47
CA PHE A 359 23.78 -0.51 20.28
C PHE A 359 24.49 -1.08 21.52
N GLN A 360 23.83 -1.97 22.28
CA GLN A 360 24.50 -3.04 23.00
C GLN A 360 23.53 -4.16 23.40
N CYS A 361 24.00 -5.39 23.22
CA CYS A 361 23.32 -6.66 23.46
C CYS A 361 22.67 -6.80 24.86
N GLY A 362 21.49 -7.42 24.87
CA GLY A 362 21.05 -8.34 25.92
C GLY A 362 20.26 -7.72 27.09
N LEU A 363 19.20 -8.43 27.47
CA LEU A 363 18.29 -8.28 28.61
C LEU A 363 17.04 -7.40 28.42
N PHE A 364 15.89 -8.09 28.44
CA PHE A 364 14.53 -7.57 28.57
C PHE A 364 14.35 -6.68 29.80
N PRO A 365 13.66 -5.52 29.70
CA PRO A 365 13.17 -4.82 30.88
C PRO A 365 11.77 -5.34 31.26
N LYS A 366 11.66 -5.85 32.49
CA LYS A 366 10.38 -6.07 33.19
C LYS A 366 9.73 -4.73 33.49
N CYS A 367 8.51 -4.50 33.01
CA CYS A 367 7.66 -3.40 33.49
C CYS A 367 6.94 -3.83 34.77
N SER A 368 7.30 -3.23 35.91
CA SER A 368 6.53 -3.31 37.16
C SER A 368 5.53 -2.15 37.21
N LEU A 369 4.23 -2.47 37.13
CA LEU A 369 3.14 -1.53 37.38
C LEU A 369 3.04 -1.23 38.88
N SER A 370 3.35 0.00 39.26
CA SER A 370 3.04 0.57 40.58
C SER A 370 1.61 1.10 40.55
N LEU A 371 0.67 0.39 41.18
CA LEU A 371 -0.64 0.93 41.53
C LEU A 371 -0.52 1.78 42.80
N SER A 372 -0.68 3.09 42.68
CA SER A 372 -1.03 3.94 43.83
C SER A 372 -1.79 5.18 43.40
N ALA A 373 -3.11 5.03 43.23
CA ALA A 373 -4.11 6.08 43.46
C ALA A 373 -5.52 5.52 43.17
N LEU A 374 -6.07 4.74 44.10
CA LEU A 374 -7.51 4.49 44.16
C LEU A 374 -8.02 5.00 45.51
N SER A 375 -8.89 6.00 45.44
CA SER A 375 -9.70 6.55 46.53
C SER A 375 -10.63 5.47 47.10
N PRO A 376 -10.81 5.37 48.43
CA PRO A 376 -11.67 4.36 49.03
C PRO A 376 -13.08 4.89 49.20
N PHE A 377 -13.98 4.63 48.24
CA PHE A 377 -15.41 4.71 48.51
C PHE A 377 -16.15 3.57 47.80
N LEU A 378 -16.76 2.72 48.65
CA LEU A 378 -17.85 1.77 48.38
C LEU A 378 -17.48 0.43 47.73
N LEU A 379 -17.00 -0.49 48.58
CA LEU A 379 -17.41 -1.90 48.52
C LEU A 379 -18.46 -2.13 49.60
N ASN A 380 -19.71 -2.36 49.19
CA ASN A 380 -20.64 -3.20 49.93
C ASN A 380 -21.73 -3.72 48.98
N LEU A 381 -21.93 -5.04 49.07
CA LEU A 381 -23.01 -5.89 48.52
C LEU A 381 -22.75 -6.58 47.17
N PHE A 382 -22.45 -7.87 47.34
CA PHE A 382 -22.73 -9.07 46.51
C PHE A 382 -22.17 -9.20 45.09
#